data_AF-A0A7V8F0F9-F1
#
_entry.id   AF-A0A7V8F0F9-F1
#
_cell.length_a   1.000
_cell.length_b   1.000
_cell.length_c   1.000
_cell.angle_alpha   90.00
_cell.angle_beta   90.00
_cell.angle_gamma   90.00
#
_symmetry.space_group_name_H-M   'P 1'
#
loop_
_entity.id
_entity.type
_entity.pdbx_description
1 polymer ?
#
loop_
_entity_poly.entity_id
_entity_poly.type
_entity_poly.pdbx_seq_one_letter_code
_entity_poly.pdbx_strand_id
1 'polypeptide(L)'
;MPSPSRVALALIFLLASTAGAANDEVSQEWEHLIKADFRDGCVSRLDEYRSTFGSNGVRLGAWLVQTCEGNFEYGASYYPLNVHTENKRIGVRRTQKLPPLTPAQLKKMYSLKG
;
A
#
# COMPACT_ATOMS: atom_id res chain seq x y z
N MET A 1 -23.05 25.56 25.94
CA MET A 1 -23.38 24.37 25.11
C MET A 1 -22.81 24.58 23.72
N PRO A 2 -22.03 23.64 23.16
CA PRO A 2 -21.54 23.77 21.79
C PRO A 2 -22.74 23.81 20.83
N SER A 3 -22.71 24.70 19.83
CA SER A 3 -23.76 24.79 18.82
C SER A 3 -23.78 23.49 17.99
N PRO A 4 -24.95 23.07 17.47
CA PRO A 4 -25.07 21.84 16.68
C PRO A 4 -24.09 21.77 15.50
N SER A 5 -23.71 22.92 14.91
CA SER A 5 -22.67 23.01 13.88
C SER A 5 -21.26 22.61 14.36
N ARG A 6 -20.89 22.92 15.61
CA ARG A 6 -19.58 22.52 16.19
C ARG A 6 -19.52 21.02 16.46
N VAL A 7 -20.64 20.43 16.88
CA VAL A 7 -20.74 18.97 17.10
C VAL A 7 -20.68 18.22 15.78
N ALA A 8 -21.39 18.70 14.75
CA ALA A 8 -21.35 18.12 13.41
C ALA A 8 -19.94 18.16 12.78
N LEU A 9 -19.23 19.30 12.89
CA LEU A 9 -17.85 19.43 12.41
C LEU A 9 -16.90 18.47 13.13
N ALA A 10 -16.98 18.38 14.46
CA ALA A 10 -16.14 17.46 15.23
C ALA A 10 -16.36 15.99 14.85
N LEU A 11 -17.62 15.59 14.61
CA LEU A 11 -17.97 14.25 14.13
C LEU A 11 -17.41 13.96 12.73
N ILE A 12 -17.47 14.93 11.81
CA ILE A 12 -16.90 14.77 10.47
C ILE A 12 -15.37 14.62 10.53
N PHE A 13 -14.68 15.43 11.35
CA PHE A 13 -13.23 15.31 11.54
C PHE A 13 -12.83 13.96 12.15
N LEU A 14 -13.59 13.48 13.15
CA LEU A 14 -13.37 12.15 13.75
C LEU A 14 -13.53 11.04 12.71
N LEU A 15 -14.59 11.06 11.89
CA LEU A 15 -14.82 10.07 10.84
C LEU A 15 -13.73 10.09 9.76
N ALA A 16 -13.29 11.28 9.34
CA ALA A 16 -12.21 11.43 8.37
C ALA A 16 -10.88 10.90 8.92
N SER A 17 -10.58 11.15 10.20
CA SER A 17 -9.33 10.68 10.84
C SER A 17 -9.26 9.15 10.95
N THR A 18 -10.39 8.48 11.22
CA THR A 18 -10.44 7.00 11.28
C THR A 18 -10.26 6.35 9.91
N ALA A 19 -10.76 6.99 8.85
CA ALA A 19 -10.62 6.47 7.49
C ALA A 19 -9.17 6.59 6.97
N GLY A 20 -8.48 7.69 7.30
CA GLY A 20 -7.06 7.89 7.00
C GLY A 20 -6.16 6.89 7.72
N ALA A 21 -6.33 6.73 9.04
CA ALA A 21 -5.53 5.81 9.84
C ALA A 21 -5.62 4.34 9.35
N ALA A 22 -6.83 3.88 9.01
CA ALA A 22 -7.02 2.52 8.48
C ALA A 22 -6.45 2.34 7.06
N ASN A 23 -6.25 3.42 6.30
CA ASN A 23 -5.54 3.35 5.01
C ASN A 23 -4.04 3.21 5.22
N ASP A 24 -3.50 3.99 6.14
CA ASP A 24 -2.09 3.97 6.48
C ASP A 24 -1.68 2.63 7.09
N GLU A 25 -2.51 2.02 7.95
CA GLU A 25 -2.25 0.70 8.54
C GLU A 25 -2.14 -0.43 7.50
N VAL A 26 -3.05 -0.48 6.51
CA VAL A 26 -3.02 -1.52 5.47
C VAL A 26 -1.79 -1.36 4.58
N SER A 27 -1.47 -0.13 4.15
CA SER A 27 -0.27 0.13 3.35
C SER A 27 1.02 -0.15 4.12
N GLN A 28 1.07 0.17 5.42
CA GLN A 28 2.21 -0.17 6.28
C GLN A 28 2.41 -1.68 6.42
N GLU A 29 1.32 -2.44 6.61
CA GLU A 29 1.42 -3.89 6.71
C GLU A 29 1.78 -4.53 5.36
N TRP A 30 1.31 -4.00 4.24
CA TRP A 30 1.81 -4.42 2.93
C TRP A 30 3.32 -4.15 2.78
N GLU A 31 3.80 -2.98 3.19
CA GLU A 31 5.23 -2.66 3.17
C GLU A 31 6.04 -3.63 4.05
N HIS A 32 5.54 -3.93 5.25
CA HIS A 32 6.16 -4.90 6.16
C HIS A 32 6.24 -6.29 5.51
N LEU A 33 5.14 -6.80 4.96
CA LEU A 33 5.11 -8.10 4.30
C LEU A 33 6.03 -8.16 3.07
N ILE A 34 6.11 -7.07 2.28
CA ILE A 34 7.04 -7.00 1.14
C ILE A 34 8.49 -7.05 1.62
N LYS A 35 8.84 -6.33 2.70
CA LYS A 35 10.18 -6.35 3.26
C LYS A 35 10.56 -7.73 3.80
N ALA A 36 9.63 -8.44 4.42
CA ALA A 36 9.83 -9.78 4.99
C ALA A 36 10.12 -10.87 3.93
N ASP A 37 9.75 -10.65 2.67
CA ASP A 37 10.10 -11.54 1.55
C ASP A 37 11.60 -11.48 1.16
N PHE A 38 12.36 -10.54 1.72
CA PHE A 38 13.78 -10.34 1.45
C PHE A 38 14.60 -10.43 2.73
N ARG A 39 15.91 -10.62 2.58
CA ARG A 39 16.85 -10.53 3.70
C ARG A 39 16.85 -9.13 4.30
N ASP A 40 17.05 -9.03 5.61
CA ASP A 40 17.12 -7.76 6.34
C ASP A 40 18.10 -6.79 5.67
N GLY A 41 17.66 -5.54 5.51
CA GLY A 41 18.43 -4.47 4.87
C GLY A 41 18.56 -4.58 3.34
N CYS A 42 18.00 -5.62 2.70
CA CYS A 42 18.12 -5.79 1.25
C CYS A 42 17.21 -4.83 0.46
N VAL A 43 16.08 -4.39 1.02
CA VAL A 43 15.16 -3.46 0.35
C VAL A 43 15.67 -2.03 0.50
N SER A 44 16.09 -1.41 -0.62
CA SER A 44 16.62 -0.04 -0.62
C SER A 44 15.59 1.01 -1.04
N ARG A 45 14.54 0.60 -1.78
CA ARG A 45 13.43 1.48 -2.16
C ARG A 45 12.16 0.67 -2.34
N LEU A 46 11.06 1.24 -1.90
CA LEU A 46 9.74 0.64 -1.97
C LEU A 46 8.74 1.74 -2.32
N ASP A 47 8.01 1.57 -3.43
CA ASP A 47 7.13 2.62 -3.95
C ASP A 47 5.81 2.06 -4.48
N GLU A 48 4.70 2.41 -3.83
CA GLU A 48 3.35 2.11 -4.31
C GLU A 48 3.02 3.03 -5.49
N TYR A 49 2.81 2.48 -6.68
CA TYR A 49 2.48 3.26 -7.87
C TYR A 49 1.02 3.10 -8.32
N ARG A 50 0.28 2.18 -7.70
CA ARG A 50 -1.16 2.00 -7.95
C ARG A 50 -1.83 1.53 -6.67
N SER A 51 -2.93 2.18 -6.33
CA SER A 51 -3.86 1.75 -5.29
C SER A 51 -5.27 1.78 -5.84
N THR A 52 -6.08 0.77 -5.56
CA THR A 52 -7.46 0.64 -6.06
C THR A 52 -8.38 0.19 -4.94
N PHE A 53 -9.51 0.89 -4.80
CA PHE A 53 -10.50 0.68 -3.75
C PHE A 53 -11.81 0.24 -4.38
N GLY A 54 -12.25 -0.97 -4.04
CA GLY A 54 -13.58 -1.47 -4.37
C GLY A 54 -14.65 -0.88 -3.44
N SER A 55 -15.88 -0.77 -3.93
CA SER A 55 -17.03 -0.31 -3.13
C SER A 55 -17.37 -1.23 -1.95
N ASN A 56 -16.92 -2.48 -1.99
CA ASN A 56 -17.03 -3.46 -0.90
C ASN A 56 -15.87 -3.36 0.12
N GLY A 57 -15.01 -2.36 0.01
CA GLY A 57 -13.86 -2.13 0.89
C GLY A 57 -12.62 -2.98 0.55
N VAL A 58 -12.67 -3.82 -0.49
CA VAL A 58 -11.48 -4.51 -1.01
C VAL A 58 -10.47 -3.47 -1.47
N ARG A 59 -9.20 -3.68 -1.14
CA ARG A 59 -8.10 -2.83 -1.60
C ARG A 59 -7.08 -3.67 -2.35
N LEU A 60 -6.60 -3.15 -3.47
CA LEU A 60 -5.55 -3.75 -4.27
C LEU A 60 -4.45 -2.72 -4.47
N GLY A 61 -3.20 -3.13 -4.31
CA GLY A 61 -2.03 -2.29 -4.47
C GLY A 61 -1.04 -2.89 -5.47
N ALA A 62 -0.22 -2.04 -6.08
CA ALA A 62 0.95 -2.47 -6.84
C ALA A 62 2.17 -1.64 -6.44
N TRP A 63 3.27 -2.34 -6.20
CA TRP A 63 4.50 -1.79 -5.64
C TRP A 63 5.69 -2.10 -6.55
N LEU A 64 6.59 -1.13 -6.67
CA LEU A 64 7.91 -1.31 -7.24
C LEU A 64 8.93 -1.40 -6.11
N VAL A 65 9.73 -2.46 -6.12
CA VAL A 65 10.67 -2.79 -5.04
C VAL A 65 12.08 -2.87 -5.59
N GLN A 66 12.98 -2.04 -5.08
CA GLN A 66 14.40 -2.10 -5.39
C GLN A 66 15.09 -2.82 -4.25
N THR A 67 15.83 -3.85 -4.60
CA THR A 67 16.53 -4.69 -3.64
C THR A 67 17.97 -4.97 -4.05
N CYS A 68 18.74 -5.53 -3.13
CA CYS A 68 20.06 -6.07 -3.40
C CYS A 68 20.06 -7.24 -4.43
N GLU A 69 18.92 -7.90 -4.66
CA GLU A 69 18.77 -9.04 -5.59
C GLU A 69 18.19 -8.63 -6.97
N GLY A 70 17.88 -7.34 -7.14
CA GLY A 70 17.29 -6.75 -8.34
C GLY A 70 16.01 -5.98 -8.05
N ASN A 71 15.29 -5.62 -9.12
CA ASN A 71 14.03 -4.89 -9.04
C ASN A 71 12.85 -5.84 -9.22
N PHE A 72 11.77 -5.61 -8.49
CA PHE A 72 10.58 -6.46 -8.51
C PHE A 72 9.31 -5.62 -8.56
N GLU A 73 8.27 -6.22 -9.13
CA GLU A 73 6.91 -5.72 -8.99
C GLU A 73 6.13 -6.64 -8.04
N TYR A 74 5.43 -6.04 -7.10
CA TYR A 74 4.61 -6.72 -6.11
C TYR A 74 3.15 -6.34 -6.28
N GLY A 75 2.27 -7.34 -6.21
CA GLY A 75 0.84 -7.13 -6.03
C GLY A 75 0.48 -7.26 -4.56
N ALA A 76 -0.37 -6.37 -4.06
CA ALA A 76 -0.87 -6.39 -2.69
C ALA A 76 -2.40 -6.46 -2.70
N SER A 77 -2.97 -7.13 -1.70
CA SER A 77 -4.41 -7.24 -1.53
C SER A 77 -4.82 -7.13 -0.08
N TYR A 78 -6.00 -6.56 0.12
CA TYR A 78 -6.72 -6.53 1.39
C TYR A 78 -8.20 -6.83 1.16
N TYR A 79 -8.72 -7.78 1.91
CA TYR A 79 -10.12 -8.21 1.88
C TYR A 79 -10.76 -8.00 3.26
N PRO A 80 -11.69 -7.05 3.42
CA PRO A 80 -12.45 -6.85 4.65
C PRO A 80 -13.19 -8.12 5.12
N LEU A 81 -13.48 -8.22 6.42
CA LEU A 81 -14.13 -9.38 7.02
C LEU A 81 -15.49 -9.72 6.41
N ASN A 82 -16.23 -8.72 5.92
CA ASN A 82 -17.54 -8.89 5.28
C ASN A 82 -17.46 -9.36 3.82
N VAL A 83 -16.26 -9.51 3.26
CA VAL A 83 -16.06 -10.03 1.89
C VAL A 83 -15.68 -11.50 1.97
N HIS A 84 -16.35 -12.36 1.19
CA HIS A 84 -15.93 -13.77 1.09
C HIS A 84 -14.69 -13.89 0.20
N THR A 85 -13.67 -14.64 0.63
CA THR A 85 -12.43 -14.89 -0.12
C THR A 85 -11.75 -16.15 0.41
N GLU A 86 -11.10 -16.89 -0.48
CA GLU A 86 -10.21 -18.00 -0.14
C GLU A 86 -8.76 -17.54 0.08
N ASN A 87 -8.46 -16.28 -0.24
CA ASN A 87 -7.14 -15.69 -0.08
C ASN A 87 -6.90 -15.19 1.35
N LYS A 88 -5.63 -14.97 1.71
CA LYS A 88 -5.28 -14.23 2.93
C LYS A 88 -5.95 -12.84 2.91
N ARG A 89 -6.38 -12.40 4.09
CA ARG A 89 -7.09 -11.13 4.28
C ARG A 89 -6.23 -9.92 4.00
N ILE A 90 -4.95 -10.00 4.34
CA ILE A 90 -3.92 -9.08 3.92
C ILE A 90 -2.78 -9.91 3.35
N GLY A 91 -2.31 -9.56 2.16
CA GLY A 91 -1.32 -10.36 1.49
C GLY A 91 -0.59 -9.59 0.41
N VAL A 92 0.62 -10.06 0.14
CA VAL A 92 1.46 -9.56 -0.95
C VAL A 92 1.97 -10.75 -1.74
N ARG A 93 2.27 -10.52 -3.01
CA ARG A 93 2.88 -11.51 -3.88
C ARG A 93 3.88 -10.84 -4.80
N ARG A 94 5.03 -11.49 -4.98
CA ARG A 94 5.96 -11.14 -6.05
C ARG A 94 5.29 -11.43 -7.39
N THR A 95 4.92 -10.40 -8.13
CA THR A 95 4.27 -10.54 -9.44
C THR A 95 5.29 -10.88 -10.51
N GLN A 96 6.42 -10.16 -10.55
CA GLN A 96 7.50 -10.41 -11.50
C GLN A 96 8.84 -9.84 -11.04
N LYS A 97 9.94 -10.42 -11.55
CA LYS A 97 11.27 -9.83 -11.50
C LYS A 97 11.45 -8.93 -12.72
N LEU A 98 11.80 -7.68 -12.48
CA LEU A 98 12.03 -6.71 -13.55
C LEU A 98 13.46 -6.87 -14.11
N PRO A 99 13.69 -6.53 -15.39
CA PRO A 99 15.03 -6.54 -15.96
C PRO A 99 15.96 -5.58 -15.19
N PRO A 100 17.28 -5.80 -15.22
CA PRO A 100 18.25 -4.83 -14.71
C PRO A 100 18.04 -3.46 -15.37
N LEU A 101 18.00 -2.41 -14.56
CA LEU A 101 17.74 -1.04 -15.01
C LEU A 101 18.99 -0.19 -14.80
N THR A 102 19.28 0.68 -15.77
CA THR A 102 20.31 1.71 -15.63
C THR A 102 19.91 2.73 -14.55
N PRO A 103 20.86 3.51 -13.99
CA PRO A 103 20.53 4.56 -13.03
C PRO A 103 19.48 5.56 -13.53
N ALA A 104 19.50 5.91 -14.82
CA ALA A 104 18.51 6.79 -15.44
C ALA A 104 17.11 6.14 -15.48
N GLN A 105 17.04 4.85 -15.81
CA GLN A 105 15.79 4.09 -15.81
C GLN A 105 15.24 3.89 -14.39
N LEU A 106 16.10 3.61 -13.40
CA LEU A 106 15.72 3.54 -11.99
C LEU A 106 15.15 4.89 -11.51
N LYS A 107 15.85 5.98 -11.82
CA LYS A 107 15.36 7.33 -11.52
C LYS A 107 13.99 7.54 -12.14
N LYS A 108 13.81 7.24 -13.43
CA LYS A 108 12.52 7.37 -14.11
C LYS A 108 11.42 6.53 -13.47
N MET A 109 11.71 5.26 -13.19
CA MET A 109 10.77 4.29 -12.60
C MET A 109 10.21 4.80 -11.26
N TYR A 110 11.05 5.41 -10.44
CA TYR A 110 10.67 5.94 -9.13
C TYR A 110 10.46 7.46 -9.08
N SER A 111 10.37 8.14 -10.23
CA SER A 111 10.07 9.58 -10.28
C SER A 111 8.62 9.87 -10.66
N LEU A 112 7.81 8.84 -10.95
CA LEU A 112 6.41 8.99 -11.34
C LEU A 112 5.45 9.10 -10.13
N LYS A 113 5.89 9.77 -9.06
CA LYS A 113 5.00 10.31 -8.03
C LYS A 113 5.00 11.83 -8.16
N GLY A 114 4.08 12.31 -8.97
CA GLY A 114 3.65 13.70 -9.08
C GLY A 114 2.15 13.71 -9.22
#